data_AF-A0A7V2MCN0-F1
#
_entry.id   AF-A0A7V2MCN0-F1
#
_cell.length_a   1.000
_cell.length_b   1.000
_cell.length_c   1.000
_cell.angle_alpha   90.00
_cell.angle_beta   90.00
_cell.angle_gamma   90.00
#
_symmetry.space_group_name_H-M   'P 1'
#
loop_
_entity.id
_entity.type
_entity.pdbx_description
1 polymer ?
#
loop_
_entity_poly.entity_id
_entity_poly.type
_entity_poly.pdbx_seq_one_letter_code
_entity_poly.pdbx_strand_id
1 'polypeptide(L)'
;MPWIIDYPLVLDQMREQGFKCLYFNSGAFGFADVVREHVAGWIGGDDPSIRDEARAAAVVIAPPIEENLAALFVRAWNELSPGSIWLMPKTHWSHELEHGSRAWMPAVLERVGVDPGQLAHRTNAAAIEFTQDESAAVNLLVERFLSALAGSDFMIAFPRRPLLCTLHHHKQLWWQTAEEPLAQRLRQTALEVTRAE
;
A
#
# COMPACT_ATOMS: atom_id res chain seq x y z
N MET A 1 -3.63 -12.20 14.28
CA MET A 1 -2.40 -11.48 14.64
C MET A 1 -1.52 -11.51 13.41
N PRO A 2 -0.99 -10.35 12.96
CA PRO A 2 -0.23 -10.26 11.72
C PRO A 2 1.06 -11.09 11.77
N TRP A 3 1.50 -11.58 10.61
CA TRP A 3 2.70 -12.42 10.49
C TRP A 3 3.79 -11.67 9.74
N ILE A 4 5.06 -11.84 10.15
CA ILE A 4 6.20 -11.31 9.39
C ILE A 4 6.66 -12.40 8.41
N ILE A 5 6.63 -12.07 7.12
CA ILE A 5 7.08 -12.94 6.03
C ILE A 5 8.50 -12.55 5.65
N ASP A 6 9.43 -13.51 5.73
CA ASP A 6 10.83 -13.27 5.39
C ASP A 6 11.00 -12.86 3.92
N TYR A 7 11.89 -11.88 3.69
CA TYR A 7 12.05 -11.25 2.38
C TYR A 7 12.40 -12.21 1.22
N PRO A 8 13.21 -13.27 1.39
CA PRO A 8 13.41 -14.26 0.32
C PRO A 8 12.10 -14.91 -0.15
N LEU A 9 11.20 -15.26 0.78
CA LEU A 9 9.90 -15.82 0.43
C LEU A 9 9.00 -14.79 -0.27
N VAL A 10 9.06 -13.53 0.16
CA VAL A 10 8.40 -12.42 -0.54
C VAL A 10 8.90 -12.32 -1.98
N LEU A 11 10.22 -12.30 -2.19
CA LEU A 11 10.82 -12.21 -3.53
C LEU A 11 10.38 -13.35 -4.44
N ASP A 12 10.41 -14.58 -3.94
CA ASP A 12 10.06 -15.76 -4.73
C ASP A 12 8.57 -15.71 -5.14
N GLN A 13 7.66 -15.46 -4.19
CA GLN A 13 6.22 -15.37 -4.50
C GLN A 13 5.87 -14.17 -5.40
N MET A 14 6.54 -13.03 -5.23
CA MET A 14 6.30 -11.86 -6.09
C MET A 14 6.78 -12.12 -7.53
N ARG A 15 7.91 -12.82 -7.70
CA ARG A 15 8.42 -13.22 -9.03
C ARG A 15 7.49 -14.22 -9.72
N GLU A 16 6.96 -15.20 -8.99
CA GLU A 16 5.97 -16.16 -9.52
C GLU A 16 4.71 -15.46 -10.05
N GLN A 17 4.38 -14.29 -9.52
CA GLN A 17 3.26 -13.45 -9.96
C GLN A 17 3.62 -12.45 -11.08
N GLY A 18 4.84 -12.52 -11.61
CA GLY A 18 5.29 -11.65 -12.70
C GLY A 18 5.76 -10.25 -12.26
N PHE A 19 5.97 -10.04 -10.96
CA PHE A 19 6.56 -8.81 -10.46
C PHE A 19 8.09 -8.86 -10.48
N LYS A 20 8.70 -7.68 -10.63
CA LYS A 20 10.13 -7.45 -10.40
C LYS A 20 10.33 -6.49 -9.23
N CYS A 21 11.35 -6.75 -8.43
CA CYS A 21 11.79 -5.80 -7.42
C CYS A 21 12.58 -4.69 -8.12
N LEU A 22 12.19 -3.43 -7.91
CA LEU A 22 12.76 -2.26 -8.58
C LEU A 22 14.04 -1.76 -7.91
N TYR A 23 14.20 -2.02 -6.63
CA TYR A 23 15.40 -1.67 -5.86
C TYR A 23 15.81 -2.83 -4.96
N PHE A 24 17.12 -3.07 -4.85
CA PHE A 24 17.63 -4.18 -4.05
C PHE A 24 17.16 -4.10 -2.59
N ASN A 25 16.73 -5.24 -2.04
CA ASN A 25 16.23 -5.39 -0.65
C ASN A 25 14.98 -4.56 -0.30
N SER A 26 14.31 -3.99 -1.28
CA SER A 26 13.18 -3.08 -1.05
C SER A 26 11.83 -3.70 -1.38
N GLY A 27 10.75 -3.11 -0.83
CA GLY A 27 9.37 -3.49 -1.10
C GLY A 27 8.81 -2.80 -2.35
N ALA A 28 9.63 -2.05 -3.08
CA ALA A 28 9.25 -1.42 -4.33
C ALA A 28 9.19 -2.48 -5.44
N PHE A 29 8.06 -3.15 -5.55
CA PHE A 29 7.76 -4.04 -6.67
C PHE A 29 7.05 -3.27 -7.78
N GLY A 30 7.21 -3.75 -9.00
CA GLY A 30 6.44 -3.31 -10.17
C GLY A 30 6.29 -4.47 -11.14
N PHE A 31 5.43 -4.30 -12.14
CA PHE A 31 5.30 -5.30 -13.19
C PHE A 31 6.57 -5.39 -14.04
N ALA A 32 6.85 -6.58 -14.59
CA ALA A 32 7.86 -6.74 -15.62
C ALA A 32 7.50 -5.93 -16.88
N ASP A 33 8.50 -5.49 -17.66
CA ASP A 33 8.30 -4.55 -18.79
C ASP A 33 7.41 -5.10 -19.92
N VAL A 34 7.18 -6.41 -19.93
CA VAL A 34 6.33 -7.10 -20.91
C VAL A 34 4.84 -7.10 -20.53
N VAL A 35 4.51 -6.70 -19.30
CA VAL A 35 3.13 -6.68 -18.80
C VAL A 35 2.57 -5.27 -18.97
N ARG A 36 1.42 -5.18 -19.64
CA ARG A 36 0.66 -3.93 -19.70
C ARG A 36 -0.01 -3.71 -18.35
N GLU A 37 0.45 -2.70 -17.62
CA GLU A 37 -0.18 -2.29 -16.36
C GLU A 37 -1.30 -1.26 -16.59
N HIS A 38 -2.25 -1.27 -15.68
CA HIS A 38 -3.35 -0.33 -15.56
C HIS A 38 -3.32 0.30 -14.17
N VAL A 39 -3.53 1.61 -14.11
CA VAL A 39 -3.36 2.42 -12.89
C VAL A 39 -4.68 3.04 -12.47
N ALA A 40 -4.93 3.08 -11.17
CA ALA A 40 -5.97 3.91 -10.56
C ALA A 40 -5.38 4.66 -9.37
N GLY A 41 -5.55 5.98 -9.34
CA GLY A 41 -5.07 6.83 -8.24
C GLY A 41 -6.21 7.32 -7.37
N TRP A 42 -6.05 7.32 -6.06
CA TRP A 42 -6.92 8.05 -5.13
C TRP A 42 -6.07 9.05 -4.36
N ILE A 43 -6.43 10.34 -4.44
CA ILE A 43 -5.57 11.44 -3.97
C ILE A 43 -6.34 12.39 -3.06
N GLY A 44 -5.71 12.91 -2.01
CA GLY A 44 -6.36 13.82 -1.05
C GLY A 44 -6.65 15.24 -1.54
N GLY A 45 -6.29 15.60 -2.77
CA GLY A 45 -6.43 16.96 -3.26
C GLY A 45 -5.63 17.17 -4.55
N ASP A 46 -5.50 18.43 -4.95
CA ASP A 46 -4.59 18.79 -6.04
C ASP A 46 -3.14 18.65 -5.58
N ASP A 47 -2.35 17.85 -6.29
CA ASP A 47 -0.91 17.74 -6.09
C ASP A 47 -0.21 18.08 -7.42
N PRO A 48 0.53 19.21 -7.49
CA PRO A 48 1.19 19.65 -8.71
C PRO A 48 2.39 18.77 -9.10
N SER A 49 2.86 17.87 -8.22
CA SER A 49 3.90 16.89 -8.56
C SER A 49 3.38 15.71 -9.38
N ILE A 50 2.06 15.50 -9.41
CA ILE A 50 1.43 14.47 -10.25
C ILE A 50 1.44 14.92 -11.71
N ARG A 51 2.05 14.10 -12.57
CA ARG A 51 2.08 14.28 -14.03
C ARG A 51 0.66 14.23 -14.61
N ASP A 52 0.42 14.97 -15.69
CA ASP A 52 -0.90 15.10 -16.31
C ASP A 52 -1.50 13.76 -16.73
N GLU A 53 -0.68 12.82 -17.22
CA GLU A 53 -1.14 11.50 -17.63
C GLU A 53 -1.63 10.66 -16.42
N ALA A 54 -0.94 10.76 -15.28
CA ALA A 54 -1.33 10.07 -14.05
C ALA A 54 -2.58 10.71 -13.42
N ARG A 55 -2.72 12.03 -13.53
CA ARG A 55 -3.89 12.79 -13.07
C ARG A 55 -5.17 12.32 -13.75
N ALA A 56 -5.11 11.94 -15.04
CA ALA A 56 -6.25 11.39 -15.77
C ALA A 56 -6.76 10.04 -15.21
N ALA A 57 -5.93 9.31 -14.47
CA ALA A 57 -6.27 8.06 -13.79
C ALA A 57 -6.65 8.25 -12.31
N ALA A 58 -6.53 9.48 -11.78
CA ALA A 58 -6.78 9.77 -10.39
C ALA A 58 -8.25 10.16 -10.10
N VAL A 59 -8.67 9.93 -8.86
CA VAL A 59 -9.92 10.40 -8.25
C VAL A 59 -9.54 11.20 -6.99
N VAL A 60 -10.06 12.42 -6.86
CA VAL A 60 -9.85 13.25 -5.68
C VAL A 60 -10.84 12.82 -4.59
N ILE A 61 -10.32 12.53 -3.40
CA ILE A 61 -11.08 12.11 -2.23
C ILE A 61 -11.29 13.34 -1.32
N ALA A 62 -12.55 13.54 -0.89
CA ALA A 62 -12.93 14.66 -0.05
C ALA A 62 -12.38 14.49 1.39
N PRO A 63 -12.20 15.60 2.14
CA PRO A 63 -11.88 15.54 3.57
C PRO A 63 -12.99 14.86 4.41
N PRO A 64 -12.65 14.15 5.51
CA PRO A 64 -11.30 13.94 6.06
C PRO A 64 -10.49 12.92 5.24
N ILE A 65 -9.37 13.37 4.65
CA ILE A 65 -8.68 12.68 3.57
C ILE A 65 -8.14 11.31 4.01
N GLU A 66 -7.39 11.28 5.10
CA GLU A 66 -6.68 10.09 5.57
C GLU A 66 -7.65 8.99 6.01
N GLU A 67 -8.71 9.38 6.71
CA GLU A 67 -9.79 8.50 7.15
C GLU A 67 -10.54 7.92 5.94
N ASN A 68 -10.94 8.79 5.01
CA ASN A 68 -11.68 8.38 3.82
C ASN A 68 -10.85 7.47 2.91
N LEU A 69 -9.56 7.78 2.71
CA LEU A 69 -8.66 6.91 1.94
C LEU A 69 -8.43 5.56 2.61
N ALA A 70 -8.26 5.51 3.93
CA ALA A 70 -8.11 4.26 4.66
C ALA A 70 -9.38 3.39 4.58
N ALA A 71 -10.54 3.99 4.77
CA ALA A 71 -11.83 3.31 4.64
C ALA A 71 -12.06 2.79 3.22
N LEU A 72 -11.75 3.60 2.20
CA LEU A 72 -11.80 3.19 0.79
C LEU A 72 -10.85 2.03 0.48
N PHE A 73 -9.63 2.07 1.03
CA PHE A 73 -8.66 0.98 0.87
C PHE A 73 -9.22 -0.33 1.41
N VAL A 74 -9.71 -0.33 2.65
CA VAL A 74 -10.27 -1.54 3.29
C VAL A 74 -11.50 -2.05 2.56
N ARG A 75 -12.38 -1.14 2.10
CA ARG A 75 -13.53 -1.50 1.27
C ARG A 75 -13.11 -2.20 -0.01
N ALA A 76 -12.18 -1.61 -0.77
CA ALA A 76 -11.70 -2.20 -2.02
C ALA A 76 -10.96 -3.52 -1.80
N TRP A 77 -10.17 -3.63 -0.74
CA TRP A 77 -9.55 -4.90 -0.36
C TRP A 77 -10.61 -5.97 -0.12
N ASN A 78 -11.62 -5.69 0.70
CA ASN A 78 -12.65 -6.67 1.03
C ASN A 78 -13.55 -7.05 -0.15
N GLU A 79 -13.93 -6.09 -0.99
CA GLU A 79 -14.90 -6.29 -2.08
C GLU A 79 -14.28 -6.71 -3.41
N LEU A 80 -13.10 -6.18 -3.74
CA LEU A 80 -12.48 -6.34 -5.06
C LEU A 80 -11.34 -7.33 -5.07
N SER A 81 -10.67 -7.51 -3.92
CA SER A 81 -9.48 -8.35 -3.81
C SER A 81 -9.35 -9.09 -2.48
N PRO A 82 -10.37 -9.89 -2.12
CA PRO A 82 -10.35 -10.62 -0.85
C PRO A 82 -9.17 -11.59 -0.79
N GLY A 83 -8.60 -11.73 0.40
CA GLY A 83 -7.40 -12.52 0.67
C GLY A 83 -6.46 -11.80 1.62
N SER A 84 -5.27 -12.35 1.83
CA SER A 84 -4.23 -11.68 2.60
C SER A 84 -3.67 -10.48 1.83
N ILE A 85 -3.08 -9.53 2.55
CA ILE A 85 -2.26 -8.45 1.99
C ILE A 85 -0.90 -8.42 2.66
N TRP A 86 0.09 -7.92 1.96
CA TRP A 86 1.47 -7.76 2.43
C TRP A 86 1.87 -6.30 2.43
N LEU A 87 2.07 -5.72 3.61
CA LEU A 87 2.62 -4.38 3.78
C LEU A 87 4.14 -4.42 3.84
N MET A 88 4.81 -3.61 3.04
CA MET A 88 6.28 -3.53 2.96
C MET A 88 6.74 -2.08 2.79
N PRO A 89 7.85 -1.66 3.41
CA PRO A 89 8.48 -0.38 3.08
C PRO A 89 9.08 -0.43 1.68
N LYS A 90 8.99 0.65 0.90
CA LYS A 90 9.70 0.75 -0.39
C LYS A 90 11.21 0.96 -0.22
N THR A 91 11.68 1.17 1.02
CA THR A 91 13.07 1.17 1.49
C THR A 91 13.37 -0.17 2.21
N HIS A 92 13.62 -0.17 3.52
CA HIS A 92 13.74 -1.34 4.40
C HIS A 92 13.36 -0.98 5.84
N TRP A 93 12.97 -1.97 6.65
CA TRP A 93 12.41 -1.72 7.98
C TRP A 93 13.35 -1.02 8.94
N SER A 94 14.64 -1.36 8.95
CA SER A 94 15.59 -0.68 9.84
C SER A 94 15.69 0.82 9.55
N HIS A 95 15.64 1.25 8.28
CA HIS A 95 15.64 2.66 7.93
C HIS A 95 14.36 3.36 8.39
N GLU A 96 13.21 2.74 8.16
CA GLU A 96 11.92 3.31 8.57
C GLU A 96 11.79 3.44 10.08
N LEU A 97 12.33 2.49 10.85
CA LEU A 97 12.23 2.50 12.30
C LEU A 97 13.31 3.35 12.98
N GLU A 98 14.45 3.61 12.33
CA GLU A 98 15.55 4.41 12.89
C GLU A 98 15.54 5.87 12.43
N HIS A 99 15.21 6.11 11.15
CA HIS A 99 15.39 7.40 10.50
C HIS A 99 14.10 8.00 9.94
N GLY A 100 13.25 7.20 9.30
CA GLY A 100 12.05 7.71 8.63
C GLY A 100 10.93 8.07 9.61
N SER A 101 10.48 7.07 10.36
CA SER A 101 9.19 7.08 11.08
C SER A 101 9.32 6.70 12.56
N ARG A 102 10.54 6.78 13.12
CA ARG A 102 10.90 6.38 14.50
C ARG A 102 9.95 6.92 15.57
N ALA A 103 9.51 8.17 15.43
CA ALA A 103 8.71 8.86 16.43
C ALA A 103 7.30 8.29 16.62
N TRP A 104 6.75 7.57 15.62
CA TRP A 104 5.35 7.15 15.64
C TRP A 104 5.13 5.69 15.24
N MET A 105 5.93 5.15 14.30
CA MET A 105 5.70 3.84 13.70
C MET A 105 5.77 2.67 14.69
N PRO A 106 6.71 2.62 15.65
CA PRO A 106 6.72 1.55 16.65
C PRO A 106 5.39 1.43 17.40
N ALA A 107 4.84 2.55 17.87
CA ALA A 107 3.57 2.56 18.61
C ALA A 107 2.37 2.16 17.74
N VAL A 108 2.38 2.47 16.45
CA VAL A 108 1.33 2.04 15.51
C VAL A 108 1.42 0.54 15.24
N LEU A 109 2.63 0.01 15.03
CA LEU A 109 2.87 -1.43 14.83
C LEU A 109 2.43 -2.24 16.06
N GLU A 110 2.79 -1.81 17.27
CA GLU A 110 2.37 -2.47 18.51
C GLU A 110 0.84 -2.51 18.65
N ARG A 111 0.15 -1.41 18.31
CA ARG A 111 -1.33 -1.35 18.34
C ARG A 111 -2.01 -2.32 17.40
N VAL A 112 -1.36 -2.68 16.30
CA VAL A 112 -1.88 -3.69 15.35
C VAL A 112 -1.34 -5.10 15.64
N GLY A 113 -0.64 -5.29 16.76
CA GLY A 113 -0.12 -6.58 17.20
C GLY A 113 1.18 -7.02 16.51
N VAL A 114 1.96 -6.08 15.97
CA VAL A 114 3.29 -6.33 15.39
C VAL A 114 4.35 -5.80 16.34
N ASP A 115 5.28 -6.67 16.75
CA ASP A 115 6.43 -6.29 17.56
C ASP A 115 7.49 -5.55 16.70
N PRO A 116 7.73 -4.24 16.91
CA PRO A 116 8.71 -3.48 16.14
C PRO A 116 10.14 -4.03 16.28
N GLY A 117 10.46 -4.70 17.39
CA GLY A 117 11.77 -5.31 17.64
C GLY A 117 12.12 -6.40 16.63
N GLN A 118 11.11 -7.10 16.09
CA GLN A 118 11.33 -8.11 15.04
C GLN A 118 11.67 -7.50 13.67
N LEU A 119 11.40 -6.20 13.48
CA LEU A 119 11.60 -5.47 12.23
C LEU A 119 12.81 -4.53 12.30
N ALA A 120 13.16 -4.02 13.49
CA ALA A 120 14.19 -2.99 13.69
C ALA A 120 15.55 -3.31 13.06
N HIS A 121 15.96 -4.58 13.05
CA HIS A 121 17.25 -5.01 12.49
C HIS A 121 17.17 -5.52 11.04
N ARG A 122 15.99 -5.51 10.43
CA ARG A 122 15.80 -6.01 9.07
C ARG A 122 16.20 -4.93 8.07
N THR A 123 17.35 -5.14 7.43
CA THR A 123 17.86 -4.32 6.31
C THR A 123 17.23 -4.69 4.96
N ASN A 124 16.01 -5.23 5.01
CA ASN A 124 15.19 -5.56 3.86
C ASN A 124 13.72 -5.19 4.11
N ALA A 125 12.89 -5.42 3.10
CA ALA A 125 11.46 -5.18 3.13
C ALA A 125 10.65 -6.47 3.33
N ALA A 126 10.98 -7.25 4.36
CA ALA A 126 10.12 -8.35 4.83
C ALA A 126 8.66 -7.87 4.92
N ALA A 127 7.69 -8.70 4.54
CA ALA A 127 6.30 -8.27 4.55
C ALA A 127 5.68 -8.45 5.92
N ILE A 128 4.75 -7.56 6.28
CA ILE A 128 3.76 -7.84 7.33
C ILE A 128 2.50 -8.31 6.63
N GLU A 129 2.10 -9.55 6.88
CA GLU A 129 0.87 -10.13 6.35
C GLU A 129 -0.31 -9.82 7.25
N PHE A 130 -1.39 -9.34 6.65
CA PHE A 130 -2.70 -9.16 7.27
C PHE A 130 -3.75 -9.97 6.52
N THR A 131 -4.72 -10.49 7.26
CA THR A 131 -5.91 -11.19 6.77
C THR A 131 -7.15 -10.30 6.86
N GLN A 132 -8.25 -10.66 6.21
CA GLN A 132 -9.46 -9.82 6.19
C GLN A 132 -10.08 -9.60 7.58
N ASP A 133 -9.92 -10.56 8.50
CA ASP A 133 -10.35 -10.43 9.90
C ASP A 133 -9.57 -9.33 10.65
N GLU A 134 -8.47 -8.86 10.09
CA GLU A 134 -7.61 -7.79 10.61
C GLU A 134 -7.85 -6.44 9.89
N SER A 135 -8.92 -6.34 9.10
CA SER A 135 -9.30 -5.13 8.36
C SER A 135 -9.35 -3.86 9.21
N ALA A 136 -9.83 -3.93 10.45
CA ALA A 136 -9.83 -2.78 11.36
C ALA A 136 -8.41 -2.31 11.72
N ALA A 137 -7.47 -3.26 11.91
CA ALA A 137 -6.06 -2.95 12.17
C ALA A 137 -5.40 -2.33 10.94
N VAL A 138 -5.71 -2.84 9.75
CA VAL A 138 -5.24 -2.27 8.48
C VAL A 138 -5.80 -0.88 8.24
N ASN A 139 -7.08 -0.63 8.54
CA ASN A 139 -7.67 0.71 8.45
C ASN A 139 -6.87 1.72 9.28
N LEU A 140 -6.66 1.40 10.57
CA LEU A 140 -5.87 2.23 11.47
C LEU A 140 -4.45 2.45 10.93
N LEU A 141 -3.81 1.41 10.42
CA LEU A 141 -2.45 1.51 9.90
C LEU A 141 -2.38 2.42 8.67
N VAL A 142 -3.25 2.22 7.68
CA VAL A 142 -3.28 3.02 6.45
C VAL A 142 -3.56 4.49 6.78
N GLU A 143 -4.54 4.76 7.64
CA GLU A 143 -4.85 6.12 8.10
C GLU A 143 -3.61 6.77 8.75
N ARG A 144 -2.94 6.06 9.65
CA ARG A 144 -1.75 6.58 10.34
C ARG A 144 -0.61 6.84 9.36
N PHE A 145 -0.38 5.96 8.41
CA PHE A 145 0.65 6.12 7.39
C PHE A 145 0.36 7.36 6.53
N LEU A 146 -0.86 7.51 6.03
CA LEU A 146 -1.25 8.69 5.25
C LEU A 146 -1.12 10.00 6.07
N SER A 147 -1.34 9.96 7.38
CA SER A 147 -1.23 11.14 8.25
C SER A 147 0.21 11.53 8.63
N ALA A 148 1.13 10.56 8.68
CA ALA A 148 2.42 10.72 9.35
C ALA A 148 3.65 10.42 8.48
N LEU A 149 3.47 9.87 7.27
CA LEU A 149 4.57 9.69 6.32
C LEU A 149 5.05 11.07 5.82
N ALA A 150 6.34 11.33 5.97
CA ALA A 150 6.96 12.59 5.55
C ALA A 150 7.73 12.50 4.23
N GLY A 151 8.11 11.30 3.79
CA GLY A 151 8.96 11.12 2.60
C GLY A 151 9.21 9.66 2.19
N SER A 152 8.90 8.70 3.06
CA SER A 152 8.90 7.28 2.72
C SER A 152 7.56 6.86 2.13
N ASP A 153 7.63 5.96 1.15
CA ASP A 153 6.46 5.28 0.62
C ASP A 153 6.43 3.81 1.09
N PHE A 154 5.23 3.25 1.12
CA PHE A 154 5.00 1.84 1.38
C PHE A 154 4.31 1.18 0.19
N MET A 155 4.48 -0.13 0.09
CA MET A 155 3.82 -0.97 -0.87
C MET A 155 2.90 -1.93 -0.13
N ILE A 156 1.68 -2.08 -0.61
CA ILE A 156 0.81 -3.20 -0.29
C ILE A 156 0.72 -4.10 -1.52
N ALA A 157 1.12 -5.36 -1.36
CA ALA A 157 0.93 -6.40 -2.36
C ALA A 157 -0.21 -7.34 -1.95
N PHE A 158 -0.85 -7.96 -2.95
CA PHE A 158 -1.91 -8.94 -2.74
C PHE A 158 -1.40 -10.31 -3.18
N PRO A 159 -0.93 -11.16 -2.26
CA PRO A 159 -0.41 -12.47 -2.62
C PRO A 159 -1.41 -13.24 -3.46
N ARG A 160 -0.93 -13.86 -4.54
CA ARG A 160 -1.71 -14.61 -5.54
C ARG A 160 -2.55 -13.74 -6.49
N ARG A 161 -2.39 -12.42 -6.49
CA ARG A 161 -3.04 -11.53 -7.45
C ARG A 161 -2.05 -10.52 -8.04
N PRO A 162 -2.16 -10.21 -9.35
CA PRO A 162 -1.37 -9.16 -9.97
C PRO A 162 -1.93 -7.78 -9.60
N LEU A 163 -1.86 -7.42 -8.31
CA LEU A 163 -2.32 -6.15 -7.76
C LEU A 163 -1.30 -5.62 -6.74
N LEU A 164 -0.97 -4.34 -6.91
CA LEU A 164 -0.13 -3.55 -6.01
C LEU A 164 -0.87 -2.27 -5.63
N CYS A 165 -0.61 -1.75 -4.44
CA CYS A 165 -1.03 -0.43 -4.00
C CYS A 165 0.12 0.29 -3.31
N THR A 166 0.59 1.40 -3.88
CA THR A 166 1.55 2.28 -3.21
C THR A 166 0.82 3.23 -2.27
N LEU A 167 1.26 3.28 -1.01
CA LEU A 167 0.91 4.32 -0.05
C LEU A 167 1.97 5.40 -0.17
N HIS A 168 1.59 6.52 -0.79
CA HIS A 168 2.51 7.63 -1.05
C HIS A 168 2.36 8.70 0.03
N HIS A 169 3.48 9.26 0.49
CA HIS A 169 3.54 10.24 1.58
C HIS A 169 2.75 11.55 1.34
N HIS A 170 2.40 11.87 0.10
CA HIS A 170 1.50 12.98 -0.25
C HIS A 170 -0.01 12.66 -0.07
N LYS A 171 -0.37 11.70 0.80
CA LYS A 171 -1.76 11.25 1.01
C LYS A 171 -2.41 10.69 -0.25
N GLN A 172 -1.73 9.73 -0.88
CA GLN A 172 -2.21 9.11 -2.12
C GLN A 172 -2.12 7.60 -2.06
N LEU A 173 -3.08 6.94 -2.68
CA LEU A 173 -3.09 5.51 -2.92
C LEU A 173 -3.03 5.26 -4.42
N TRP A 174 -1.97 4.62 -4.89
CA TRP A 174 -1.76 4.32 -6.30
C TRP A 174 -1.81 2.82 -6.54
N TRP A 175 -2.90 2.38 -7.19
CA TRP A 175 -3.13 1.00 -7.53
C TRP A 175 -2.53 0.67 -8.89
N GLN A 176 -1.88 -0.48 -9.01
CA GLN A 176 -1.38 -1.03 -10.26
C GLN A 176 -1.85 -2.46 -10.42
N THR A 177 -2.38 -2.80 -11.59
CA THR A 177 -2.80 -4.18 -11.91
C THR A 177 -2.62 -4.51 -13.39
N ALA A 178 -2.44 -5.79 -13.70
CA ALA A 178 -2.49 -6.28 -15.07
C ALA A 178 -3.94 -6.45 -15.60
N GLU A 179 -4.94 -6.31 -14.74
CA GLU A 179 -6.35 -6.52 -15.07
C GLU A 179 -7.09 -5.19 -15.27
N GLU A 180 -7.30 -4.76 -16.52
CA GLU A 180 -8.03 -3.52 -16.83
C GLU A 180 -9.39 -3.39 -16.12
N PRO A 181 -10.26 -4.43 -16.08
CA PRO A 181 -11.54 -4.33 -15.39
C PRO A 181 -11.39 -4.05 -13.89
N LEU A 182 -10.32 -4.54 -13.26
CA LEU A 182 -10.06 -4.30 -11.84
C LEU A 182 -9.65 -2.84 -11.59
N ALA A 183 -8.78 -2.28 -12.43
CA ALA A 183 -8.41 -0.86 -12.36
C ALA A 183 -9.63 0.06 -12.53
N GLN A 184 -10.53 -0.28 -13.46
CA GLN A 184 -11.79 0.45 -13.65
C GLN A 184 -12.71 0.35 -12.43
N ARG A 185 -12.84 -0.84 -11.82
CA ARG A 185 -13.62 -1.03 -10.58
C ARG A 185 -13.05 -0.25 -9.41
N LEU A 186 -11.73 -0.24 -9.22
CA LEU A 186 -11.06 0.57 -8.19
C LEU A 186 -11.37 2.06 -8.34
N ARG A 187 -11.34 2.57 -9.58
CA ARG A 187 -11.73 3.96 -9.87
C ARG A 187 -13.20 4.23 -9.55
N GLN A 188 -14.07 3.31 -9.96
CA GLN A 188 -15.52 3.42 -9.74
C GLN A 188 -15.87 3.41 -8.24
N THR A 189 -15.25 2.54 -7.44
CA THR A 189 -15.44 2.49 -5.98
C THR A 189 -15.14 3.83 -5.31
N ALA A 190 -14.05 4.51 -5.72
CA ALA A 190 -13.74 5.85 -5.21
C ALA A 190 -14.78 6.90 -5.62
N LEU A 191 -15.22 6.89 -6.89
CA LEU A 191 -16.22 7.83 -7.40
C LEU A 191 -17.58 7.70 -6.71
N GLU A 192 -17.97 6.50 -6.31
CA GLU A 192 -19.25 6.26 -5.61
C GLU A 192 -19.28 6.94 -4.23
N VAL A 193 -18.16 6.90 -3.50
CA VAL A 193 -18.07 7.54 -2.19
C VAL A 193 -18.09 9.07 -2.33
N THR A 194 -17.37 9.63 -3.30
CA THR A 194 -17.37 11.09 -3.55
C THR A 194 -18.75 11.65 -3.96
N ARG A 195 -19.67 10.81 -4.45
CA ARG A 195 -21.03 11.24 -4.87
C ARG A 195 -22.08 11.10 -3.78
N ALA A 196 -21.79 10.36 -2.71
CA ALA A 196 -22.73 10.10 -1.64
C ALA A 196 -22.78 11.22 -0.58
N GLU A 197 -21.82 12.16 -0.63
CA GLU A 197 -21.70 13.36 0.21
C GLU A 197 -22.27 14.59 -0.50
#